data_AF-A0A849HSV8-F1
#
_entry.id   AF-A0A849HSV8-F1
#
_cell.length_a   1.000
_cell.length_b   1.000
_cell.length_c   1.000
_cell.angle_alpha   90.00
_cell.angle_beta   90.00
_cell.angle_gamma   90.00
#
_symmetry.space_group_name_H-M   'P 1'
#
loop_
_entity.id
_entity.type
_entity.pdbx_description
1 polymer ?
#
loop_
_entity_poly.entity_id
_entity_poly.type
_entity_poly.pdbx_seq_one_letter_code
_entity_poly.pdbx_strand_id
1 'polypeptide(L)'
;MTNVESVVNGVTIHSMQHSEIDREKGLLISHDQYTIFKDRCEPEMHTNSFSLQIYTAEELQAILSENEFEIVGQYDMDGNCFIADKSLNILTVARKKKHVKC
;
A
#
# COMPACT_ATOMS: atom_id res chain seq x y z
N MET A 1 1.11 -8.36 -14.49
CA MET A 1 2.20 -7.59 -15.10
C MET A 1 1.58 -6.58 -16.05
N THR A 2 1.82 -5.30 -15.80
CA THR A 2 1.37 -4.19 -16.65
C THR A 2 2.57 -3.69 -17.44
N ASN A 3 2.35 -3.41 -18.71
CA ASN A 3 3.37 -2.91 -19.61
C ASN A 3 2.77 -1.73 -20.38
N VAL A 4 3.38 -0.55 -20.24
CA VAL A 4 2.90 0.70 -20.82
C VAL A 4 4.05 1.40 -21.54
N GLU A 5 3.79 1.84 -22.76
CA GLU A 5 4.68 2.74 -23.48
C GLU A 5 4.08 4.14 -23.51
N SER A 6 4.93 5.15 -23.34
CA SER A 6 4.54 6.56 -23.42
C SER A 6 5.62 7.39 -24.08
N VAL A 7 5.23 8.49 -24.72
CA VAL A 7 6.17 9.46 -25.31
C VAL A 7 6.00 10.79 -24.60
N VAL A 8 7.10 11.30 -24.03
CA VAL A 8 7.12 12.59 -23.31
C VAL A 8 8.26 13.43 -23.89
N ASN A 9 7.95 14.60 -24.44
CA ASN A 9 8.93 15.49 -25.06
C ASN A 9 9.84 14.80 -26.10
N GLY A 10 9.29 13.84 -26.88
CA GLY A 10 10.05 13.08 -27.88
C GLY A 10 10.93 11.96 -27.31
N VAL A 11 10.88 11.71 -26.01
CA VAL A 11 11.53 10.57 -25.34
C VAL A 11 10.53 9.45 -25.17
N THR A 12 10.87 8.25 -25.62
CA THR A 12 10.03 7.06 -25.40
C THR A 12 10.37 6.45 -24.04
N ILE A 13 9.34 6.18 -23.24
CA ILE A 13 9.47 5.56 -21.92
C ILE A 13 8.65 4.28 -21.92
N HIS A 14 9.32 3.17 -21.65
CA HIS A 14 8.73 1.86 -21.46
C HIS A 14 8.68 1.54 -19.97
N SER A 15 7.47 1.32 -19.44
CA SER A 15 7.24 1.02 -18.03
C SER A 15 6.68 -0.38 -17.88
N MET A 16 7.34 -1.19 -17.04
CA MET A 16 6.86 -2.51 -16.64
C MET A 16 6.62 -2.50 -15.14
N GLN A 17 5.45 -2.96 -14.74
CA GLN A 17 5.07 -3.10 -13.34
C GLN A 17 4.55 -4.51 -13.07
N HIS A 18 4.98 -5.11 -11.98
CA HIS A 18 4.33 -6.30 -11.44
C HIS A 18 4.38 -6.28 -9.91
N SER A 19 3.47 -7.05 -9.31
CA SER A 19 3.42 -7.19 -7.87
C SER A 19 3.28 -8.66 -7.50
N GLU A 20 3.87 -9.01 -6.37
CA GLU A 20 3.85 -10.33 -5.76
C GLU A 20 3.17 -10.23 -4.39
N ILE A 21 2.33 -11.21 -4.06
CA ILE A 21 1.68 -11.31 -2.75
C ILE A 21 2.15 -12.58 -2.06
N ASP A 22 2.93 -12.42 -0.99
CA ASP A 22 3.24 -13.49 -0.04
C ASP A 22 2.16 -13.48 1.05
N ARG A 23 1.16 -14.36 0.91
CA ARG A 23 0.03 -14.43 1.85
C ARG A 23 0.42 -15.03 3.20
N GLU A 24 1.47 -15.85 3.25
CA GLU A 24 1.93 -16.46 4.50
C GLU A 24 2.63 -15.43 5.38
N LYS A 25 3.41 -14.53 4.78
CA LYS A 25 4.08 -13.43 5.49
C LYS A 25 3.27 -12.13 5.51
N GLY A 26 2.13 -12.09 4.83
CA GLY A 26 1.31 -10.89 4.68
C GLY A 26 2.05 -9.75 3.97
N LEU A 27 2.83 -10.03 2.93
CA LEU A 27 3.61 -9.01 2.21
C LEU A 27 3.09 -8.83 0.78
N LEU A 28 2.94 -7.57 0.37
CA LEU A 28 2.79 -7.18 -1.02
C LEU A 28 4.09 -6.51 -1.45
N ILE A 29 4.77 -7.07 -2.44
CA ILE A 29 5.99 -6.49 -3.02
C ILE A 29 5.63 -6.01 -4.41
N SER A 30 5.98 -4.76 -4.74
CA SER A 30 5.78 -4.20 -6.07
C SER A 30 7.12 -3.82 -6.68
N HIS A 31 7.26 -4.17 -7.95
CA HIS A 31 8.45 -3.95 -8.74
C HIS A 31 8.09 -3.10 -9.95
N ASP A 32 8.79 -1.98 -10.09
CA ASP A 32 8.70 -1.10 -11.24
C ASP A 32 10.02 -1.12 -11.99
N GLN A 33 9.94 -1.16 -13.31
CA GLN A 33 11.07 -0.97 -14.20
C GLN A 33 10.70 0.06 -15.26
N TYR A 34 11.58 1.04 -15.46
CA TYR A 34 11.46 2.09 -16.47
C TYR A 34 12.65 2.00 -17.40
N THR A 35 12.40 1.94 -18.70
CA THR A 35 13.44 2.01 -19.73
C THR A 35 13.18 3.27 -20.56
N ILE A 36 14.14 4.18 -20.59
CA ILE A 36 14.05 5.48 -21.23
C ILE A 36 14.92 5.45 -22.49
N PHE A 37 14.28 5.65 -23.65
CA PHE A 37 14.93 5.71 -24.95
C PHE A 37 15.04 7.17 -25.41
N LYS A 38 16.27 7.68 -25.44
CA LYS A 38 16.62 9.02 -25.94
C LYS A 38 17.28 8.88 -27.31
N ASP A 39 17.06 9.85 -28.21
CA ASP A 39 17.62 9.78 -29.58
C ASP A 39 19.15 9.63 -29.55
N ARG A 40 19.67 8.66 -30.32
CA ARG A 40 21.10 8.31 -30.44
C ARG A 40 21.83 8.04 -29.13
N CYS A 41 21.10 7.71 -28.07
CA CYS A 41 21.66 7.34 -26.77
C CYS A 41 21.32 5.88 -26.44
N GLU A 42 22.17 5.23 -25.65
CA GLU A 42 21.84 3.93 -25.08
C GLU A 42 20.61 4.06 -24.16
N PRO A 43 19.73 3.03 -24.10
CA PRO A 43 18.58 3.03 -23.21
C PRO A 43 19.01 3.12 -21.74
N GLU A 44 18.36 4.01 -20.99
CA GLU A 44 18.59 4.17 -19.55
C GLU A 44 17.54 3.37 -18.78
N MET A 45 17.98 2.47 -17.89
CA MET A 45 17.10 1.60 -17.12
C MET A 45 17.10 1.99 -15.64
N HIS A 46 15.91 2.17 -15.07
CA HIS A 46 15.70 2.40 -13.65
C HIS A 46 14.78 1.33 -13.08
N THR A 47 15.11 0.81 -11.91
CA THR A 47 14.25 -0.10 -11.17
C THR A 47 13.88 0.51 -9.82
N ASN A 48 12.66 0.24 -9.37
CA ASN A 48 12.22 0.56 -8.03
C ASN A 48 11.54 -0.68 -7.44
N SER A 49 11.65 -0.85 -6.13
CA SER A 49 10.95 -1.92 -5.42
C SER A 49 10.53 -1.44 -4.06
N PHE A 50 9.28 -1.68 -3.72
CA PHE A 50 8.70 -1.32 -2.43
C PHE A 50 7.84 -2.45 -1.91
N SER A 51 7.82 -2.59 -0.59
CA SER A 51 7.03 -3.59 0.11
C SER A 51 5.99 -2.92 1.00
N LEU A 52 4.83 -3.54 1.07
CA LEU A 52 3.73 -3.17 1.95
C LEU A 52 3.41 -4.38 2.84
N GLN A 53 3.26 -4.14 4.13
CA GLN A 53 2.73 -5.13 5.05
C GLN A 53 1.20 -5.10 4.99
N ILE A 54 0.62 -6.27 4.76
CA ILE A 54 -0.81 -6.53 4.74
C ILE A 54 -1.17 -7.01 6.15
N TYR A 55 -2.21 -6.40 6.71
CA TYR A 55 -2.82 -6.82 7.96
C TYR A 55 -4.30 -7.10 7.72
N THR A 56 -4.80 -8.14 8.34
CA THR A 56 -6.24 -8.33 8.56
C THR A 56 -6.78 -7.24 9.49
N ALA A 57 -8.10 -7.04 9.48
CA ALA A 57 -8.72 -6.12 10.42
C ALA A 57 -8.41 -6.52 11.87
N GLU A 58 -8.42 -7.82 12.19
CA GLU A 58 -8.11 -8.36 13.52
C GLU A 58 -6.67 -8.05 13.96
N GLU A 59 -5.68 -8.24 13.07
CA GLU A 59 -4.28 -7.91 13.36
C GLU A 59 -4.09 -6.40 13.61
N LEU A 60 -4.78 -5.55 12.85
CA LEU A 60 -4.78 -4.11 13.12
C LEU A 60 -5.35 -3.79 14.52
N GLN A 61 -6.42 -4.48 14.94
CA GLN A 61 -6.96 -4.29 16.30
C GLN A 61 -5.97 -4.73 17.37
N ALA A 62 -5.26 -5.85 17.15
CA ALA A 62 -4.23 -6.34 18.05
C ALA A 62 -3.09 -5.34 18.20
N ILE A 63 -2.54 -4.85 17.09
CA ILE A 63 -1.47 -3.84 17.07
C ILE A 63 -1.90 -2.58 17.82
N LEU A 64 -3.12 -2.08 17.59
CA LEU A 64 -3.62 -0.91 18.32
C LEU A 64 -3.73 -1.19 19.82
N SER A 65 -4.25 -2.36 20.21
CA SER A 65 -4.41 -2.74 21.62
C SER A 65 -3.07 -2.88 22.34
N GLU A 66 -2.06 -3.49 21.69
CA GLU A 66 -0.68 -3.62 22.18
C GLU A 66 -0.03 -2.25 22.39
N ASN A 67 -0.39 -1.27 21.55
CA ASN A 67 0.05 0.11 21.66
C ASN A 67 -0.87 0.95 22.57
N GLU A 68 -1.69 0.30 23.40
CA GLU A 68 -2.59 0.89 24.39
C GLU A 68 -3.62 1.85 23.78
N PHE A 69 -4.04 1.59 22.56
CA PHE A 69 -5.20 2.23 21.97
C PHE A 69 -6.43 1.34 22.15
N GLU A 70 -7.58 1.97 22.35
CA GLU A 70 -8.88 1.34 22.23
C GLU A 70 -9.59 1.90 20.99
N ILE A 71 -10.23 1.02 20.24
CA ILE A 71 -10.95 1.43 19.03
C ILE A 71 -12.29 2.05 19.46
N VAL A 72 -12.53 3.27 18.99
CA VAL A 72 -13.79 4.00 19.20
C VAL A 72 -14.77 3.70 18.07
N GLY A 73 -14.26 3.54 16.85
CA GLY A 73 -15.07 3.20 15.69
C GLY A 73 -14.22 2.94 14.45
N GLN A 74 -14.81 2.26 13.48
CA GLN A 74 -14.21 1.97 12.18
C GLN A 74 -15.22 2.32 11.09
N TYR A 75 -14.74 3.04 10.09
CA TYR A 75 -15.57 3.62 9.03
C TYR A 75 -14.93 3.39 7.66
N ASP A 76 -15.73 3.50 6.60
CA ASP A 76 -15.18 3.72 5.25
C ASP A 76 -14.77 5.19 5.07
N MET A 77 -14.30 5.54 3.87
CA MET A 77 -13.85 6.92 3.57
C MET A 77 -15.01 7.91 3.42
N ASP A 78 -16.25 7.43 3.27
CA ASP A 78 -17.47 8.24 3.19
C ASP A 78 -18.09 8.46 4.58
N GLY A 79 -17.54 7.82 5.61
CA GLY A 79 -18.00 7.91 7.00
C GLY A 79 -19.07 6.91 7.39
N ASN A 80 -19.42 5.94 6.52
CA ASN A 80 -20.32 4.84 6.88
C ASN A 80 -19.57 3.80 7.73
N CYS A 81 -20.30 2.95 8.46
CA CYS A 81 -19.68 1.87 9.23
C CYS A 81 -18.86 0.95 8.33
N PHE A 82 -17.66 0.58 8.78
CA PHE A 82 -16.82 -0.40 8.10
C PHE A 82 -17.49 -1.78 8.08
N ILE A 83 -17.41 -2.45 6.93
CA ILE A 83 -17.93 -3.80 6.71
C ILE A 83 -16.79 -4.65 6.12
N ALA A 84 -16.28 -5.63 6.89
CA ALA A 84 -15.02 -6.32 6.58
C ALA A 84 -14.95 -6.97 5.19
N ASP A 85 -16.07 -7.46 4.66
CA ASP A 85 -16.16 -8.14 3.37
C ASP A 85 -16.56 -7.22 2.21
N LYS A 86 -16.87 -5.94 2.47
CA LYS A 86 -17.40 -5.00 1.46
C LYS A 86 -16.63 -3.69 1.35
N SER A 87 -16.05 -3.23 2.45
CA SER A 87 -15.32 -1.97 2.49
C SER A 87 -13.93 -2.14 1.88
N LEU A 88 -13.59 -1.27 0.92
CA LEU A 88 -12.26 -1.24 0.29
C LEU A 88 -11.19 -0.64 1.20
N ASN A 89 -11.58 0.31 2.05
CA ASN A 89 -10.70 1.05 2.91
C ASN A 89 -11.28 1.10 4.33
N ILE A 90 -10.41 1.30 5.31
CA ILE A 90 -10.79 1.45 6.72
C ILE A 90 -10.17 2.71 7.31
N LEU A 91 -11.02 3.57 7.86
CA LEU A 91 -10.64 4.67 8.74
C LEU A 91 -10.90 4.23 10.18
N THR A 92 -9.83 4.00 10.95
CA THR A 92 -9.95 3.63 12.36
C THR A 92 -9.77 4.84 13.25
N VAL A 93 -10.79 5.15 14.05
CA VAL A 93 -10.70 6.14 15.14
C VAL A 93 -10.35 5.39 16.41
N ALA A 94 -9.17 5.67 16.97
CA ALA A 94 -8.69 5.03 18.19
C ALA A 94 -8.32 6.07 19.25
N ARG A 95 -8.57 5.74 20.51
CA ARG A 95 -8.27 6.58 21.67
C ARG A 95 -7.16 5.92 22.48
N LYS A 96 -6.17 6.70 22.92
CA LYS A 96 -5.16 6.20 23.86
C LYS A 96 -5.83 5.88 25.20
N LYS A 97 -5.68 4.65 25.69
CA LYS A 97 -6.18 4.21 26.99
C LYS A 97 -5.57 5.11 28.07
N LYS A 98 -6.42 5.71 28.91
CA LYS A 98 -5.94 6.47 30.06
C LYS A 98 -5.41 5.48 31.10
N HIS A 99 -4.17 5.67 31.54
CA HIS A 99 -3.69 4.98 32.73
C HIS A 99 -4.46 5.52 33.94
N VAL A 100 -5.35 4.70 34.50
CA VAL A 100 -5.88 4.96 35.83
C VAL A 100 -4.72 4.68 36.79
N LYS A 101 -4.09 5.74 37.30
CA LYS A 101 -3.18 5.60 38.44
C LYS A 101 -4.03 5.22 39.65
N CYS A 102 -3.83 4.00 40.15
CA CYS A 102 -4.29 3.62 41.49
C CYS A 102 -3.52 4.39 42.56
#